data_AF-A0A973BEH0-F1
#
_entry.id   AF-A0A973BEH0-F1
#
_cell.length_a   1.000
_cell.length_b   1.000
_cell.length_c   1.000
_cell.angle_alpha   90.00
_cell.angle_beta   90.00
_cell.angle_gamma   90.00
#
_symmetry.space_group_name_H-M   'P 1'
#
loop_
_entity.id
_entity.type
_entity.pdbx_description
1 polymer ?
#
loop_
_entity_poly.entity_id
_entity_poly.type
_entity_poly.pdbx_seq_one_letter_code
_entity_poly.pdbx_strand_id
1 'polypeptide(L)'
;MAMITITLAARMKRMITRMATDMITKMKTLRPRPTMPISRPTMGFRILFLCLIGAVAWIGLAHGHPEDEFCTLDGGMDPALCQALQDMDRAGDPTERGAGFTQTETIDFDRPALETLGLYIKIGVQHILPGGLDHILFVLAIFFSTRRWRPLLIQVSAFTIAHTITLGMVAAGVFAPPASIVEPLIAATIAFVAVENLLFKDMTRWRPAVVFAFGLIHGMGFAGFFGSLGLPQGQFWSALFGFNIGVEIGQLSVIALAALLLWPVRRLISEGAYRHVIIWPSCAVIGAIGAFWTFERIFLG
;
A
#
# COMPACT_ATOMS: atom_id res chain seq x y z
N MET A 1 -26.06 9.92 -10.13
CA MET A 1 -24.69 9.61 -9.65
C MET A 1 -24.54 8.17 -9.17
N ALA A 2 -25.46 7.60 -8.37
CA ALA A 2 -25.42 6.20 -7.93
C ALA A 2 -25.24 5.14 -9.05
N MET A 3 -25.81 5.38 -10.23
CA MET A 3 -25.75 4.45 -11.36
C MET A 3 -24.34 4.30 -11.96
N ILE A 4 -23.52 5.36 -11.91
CA ILE A 4 -22.14 5.34 -12.43
C ILE A 4 -21.24 4.52 -11.49
N THR A 5 -21.39 4.73 -10.18
CA THR A 5 -20.65 4.02 -9.13
C THR A 5 -20.92 2.51 -9.15
N ILE A 6 -22.20 2.12 -9.25
CA ILE A 6 -22.61 0.72 -9.37
C ILE A 6 -22.04 0.10 -10.65
N THR A 7 -22.01 0.85 -11.75
CA THR A 7 -21.49 0.36 -13.03
C THR A 7 -19.97 0.19 -13.00
N LEU A 8 -19.25 1.10 -12.34
CA LEU A 8 -17.80 1.04 -12.17
C LEU A 8 -17.40 -0.13 -11.26
N ALA A 9 -18.07 -0.27 -10.10
CA ALA A 9 -17.88 -1.38 -9.17
C ALA A 9 -18.20 -2.74 -9.83
N ALA A 10 -19.28 -2.83 -10.62
CA ALA A 10 -19.64 -4.04 -11.34
C ALA A 10 -18.68 -4.36 -12.50
N ARG A 11 -18.09 -3.35 -13.16
CA ARG A 11 -17.03 -3.55 -14.16
C ARG A 11 -15.73 -4.01 -13.52
N MET A 12 -15.34 -3.40 -12.39
CA MET A 12 -14.18 -3.79 -11.60
C MET A 12 -14.31 -5.23 -11.11
N LYS A 13 -15.45 -5.59 -10.50
CA LYS A 13 -15.74 -6.95 -10.04
C LYS A 13 -15.63 -7.96 -11.18
N ARG A 14 -16.20 -7.66 -12.35
CA ARG A 14 -16.08 -8.52 -13.55
C ARG A 14 -14.64 -8.66 -14.05
N MET A 15 -13.86 -7.58 -14.02
CA MET A 15 -12.45 -7.61 -14.40
C MET A 15 -11.65 -8.50 -13.44
N ILE A 16 -11.85 -8.34 -12.13
CA ILE A 16 -11.21 -9.14 -11.08
C ILE A 16 -11.58 -10.62 -11.20
N THR A 17 -12.87 -10.94 -11.38
CA THR A 17 -13.32 -12.34 -11.53
C THR A 17 -12.71 -12.98 -12.78
N ARG A 18 -12.61 -12.25 -13.89
CA ARG A 18 -11.95 -12.74 -15.11
C ARG A 18 -10.46 -12.99 -14.89
N MET A 19 -9.77 -12.08 -14.21
CA MET A 19 -8.35 -12.24 -13.88
C MET A 19 -8.10 -13.44 -12.95
N ALA A 20 -8.93 -13.63 -11.92
CA ALA A 20 -8.86 -14.78 -11.03
C ALA A 20 -9.09 -16.10 -11.77
N THR A 21 -10.07 -16.13 -12.69
CA THR A 21 -10.40 -17.32 -13.48
C THR A 21 -9.27 -17.67 -14.46
N ASP A 22 -8.69 -16.68 -15.14
CA ASP A 22 -7.54 -16.88 -16.03
C ASP A 22 -6.33 -17.41 -15.25
N MET A 23 -6.10 -16.92 -14.04
CA MET A 23 -5.01 -17.37 -13.18
C MET A 23 -5.18 -18.83 -12.75
N ILE A 24 -6.36 -19.21 -12.26
CA ILE A 24 -6.67 -20.61 -11.87
C ILE A 24 -6.50 -21.55 -13.06
N THR A 25 -6.95 -21.12 -14.25
CA THR A 25 -6.84 -21.91 -15.48
C THR A 25 -5.37 -22.10 -15.86
N LYS A 26 -4.55 -21.06 -15.75
CA LYS A 26 -3.11 -21.11 -16.03
C LYS A 26 -2.34 -21.95 -15.00
N MET A 27 -2.71 -21.89 -13.72
CA MET A 27 -2.14 -22.72 -12.65
C MET A 27 -2.31 -24.21 -12.91
N LYS A 28 -3.48 -24.63 -13.41
CA LYS A 28 -3.75 -26.03 -13.77
C LYS A 28 -2.87 -26.56 -14.92
N THR A 29 -2.21 -25.68 -15.66
CA THR A 29 -1.35 -26.03 -16.80
C THR A 29 0.15 -26.01 -16.48
N LEU A 30 0.55 -25.64 -15.25
CA LEU A 30 1.95 -25.56 -14.87
C LEU A 30 2.53 -26.95 -14.56
N ARG A 31 3.56 -27.36 -15.33
CA ARG A 31 4.37 -28.54 -14.99
C ARG A 31 5.46 -28.16 -13.97
N PRO A 32 5.71 -28.99 -12.94
CA PRO A 32 6.82 -28.77 -12.01
C PRO A 32 8.17 -28.87 -12.73
N ARG A 33 9.12 -27.98 -12.39
CA ARG A 33 10.43 -27.91 -13.05
C ARG A 33 11.50 -28.75 -12.33
N PRO A 34 12.47 -29.32 -13.06
CA PRO A 34 13.61 -30.02 -12.47
C PRO A 34 14.54 -29.04 -11.73
N THR A 35 15.05 -29.48 -10.58
CA THR A 35 15.93 -28.73 -9.68
C THR A 35 17.37 -28.67 -10.20
N MET A 36 17.97 -27.49 -10.32
CA MET A 36 19.41 -27.33 -10.58
C MET A 36 20.22 -27.38 -9.27
N PRO A 37 21.48 -27.83 -9.28
CA PRO A 37 22.33 -27.84 -8.09
C PRO A 37 22.68 -26.41 -7.68
N ILE A 38 22.29 -26.03 -6.46
CA ILE A 38 22.45 -24.68 -5.88
C ILE A 38 23.75 -24.65 -5.08
N SER A 39 24.66 -23.69 -5.34
CA SER A 39 25.75 -23.38 -4.42
C SER A 39 25.16 -22.73 -3.16
N ARG A 40 25.38 -23.37 -2.00
CA ARG A 40 24.72 -22.99 -0.75
C ARG A 40 25.35 -21.68 -0.24
N PRO A 41 24.55 -20.63 0.05
CA PRO A 41 25.05 -19.45 0.75
C PRO A 41 25.52 -19.85 2.15
N THR A 42 26.43 -19.06 2.72
CA THR A 42 26.96 -19.30 4.08
C THR A 42 25.84 -19.23 5.12
N MET A 43 25.95 -20.05 6.17
CA MET A 43 24.91 -20.24 7.19
C MET A 43 24.49 -18.92 7.88
N GLY A 44 25.44 -18.01 8.14
CA GLY A 44 25.17 -16.71 8.75
C GLY A 44 24.29 -15.79 7.90
N PHE A 45 24.40 -15.88 6.57
CA PHE A 45 23.59 -15.08 5.65
C PHE A 45 22.11 -15.52 5.65
N ARG A 46 21.87 -16.83 5.75
CA ARG A 46 20.51 -17.39 5.83
C ARG A 46 19.80 -16.95 7.10
N ILE A 47 20.51 -16.95 8.23
CA ILE A 47 19.95 -16.57 9.53
C ILE A 47 19.57 -15.08 9.53
N LEU A 48 20.46 -14.19 9.13
CA LEU A 48 20.19 -12.75 9.08
C LEU A 48 19.00 -12.40 8.18
N PHE A 49 18.90 -13.04 7.02
CA PHE A 49 17.80 -12.83 6.08
C PHE A 49 16.46 -13.34 6.60
N LEU A 50 16.44 -14.52 7.24
CA LEU A 50 15.24 -15.05 7.87
C LEU A 50 14.81 -14.19 9.07
N CYS A 51 15.74 -13.65 9.85
CA CYS A 51 15.44 -12.70 10.91
C CYS A 51 14.83 -11.40 10.38
N LEU A 52 15.34 -10.86 9.26
CA LEU A 52 14.82 -9.64 8.65
C LEU A 52 13.39 -9.83 8.10
N ILE A 53 13.15 -10.96 7.43
CA ILE A 53 11.81 -11.35 6.96
C ILE A 53 10.87 -11.58 8.15
N GLY A 54 11.34 -12.26 9.18
CA GLY A 54 10.57 -12.50 10.41
C GLY A 54 10.21 -11.21 11.12
N ALA A 55 11.10 -10.23 11.16
CA ALA A 55 10.83 -8.92 11.75
C ALA A 55 9.77 -8.13 10.96
N VAL A 56 9.84 -8.11 9.63
CA VAL A 56 8.81 -7.46 8.79
C VAL A 56 7.46 -8.15 8.92
N ALA A 57 7.44 -9.48 8.98
CA ALA A 57 6.22 -10.25 9.20
C ALA A 57 5.63 -10.04 10.60
N TRP A 58 6.48 -9.95 11.63
CA TRP A 58 6.07 -9.66 13.01
C TRP A 58 5.45 -8.27 13.12
N ILE A 59 6.07 -7.26 12.51
CA ILE A 59 5.54 -5.89 12.46
C ILE A 59 4.17 -5.87 11.76
N GLY A 60 4.00 -6.59 10.65
CA GLY A 60 2.72 -6.68 9.94
C GLY A 60 1.61 -7.46 10.63
N LEU A 61 1.94 -8.32 11.59
CA LEU A 61 0.96 -8.98 12.46
C LEU A 61 0.63 -8.17 13.72
N ALA A 62 1.49 -7.20 14.08
CA ALA A 62 1.38 -6.43 15.32
C ALA A 62 0.61 -5.09 15.17
N HIS A 63 0.42 -4.57 13.96
CA HIS A 63 -0.24 -3.27 13.73
C HIS A 63 -1.59 -3.49 13.06
N GLY A 64 -2.65 -3.48 13.89
CA GLY A 64 -4.04 -3.36 13.45
C GLY A 64 -4.37 -1.90 13.11
N HIS A 65 -5.29 -1.74 12.15
CA HIS A 65 -5.94 -0.51 11.67
C HIS A 65 -5.07 0.73 11.33
N PRO A 66 -4.97 1.14 10.05
CA PRO A 66 -4.18 2.29 9.61
C PRO A 66 -4.56 3.62 10.29
N GLU A 67 -5.79 3.78 10.74
CA GLU A 67 -6.32 4.98 11.39
C GLU A 67 -5.77 5.22 12.80
N ASP A 68 -5.32 4.17 13.50
CA ASP A 68 -4.89 4.25 14.90
C ASP A 68 -3.44 4.78 15.04
N GLU A 69 -2.63 4.64 13.99
CA GLU A 69 -1.21 5.00 13.98
C GLU A 69 -0.97 6.52 13.82
N PHE A 70 -1.91 7.22 13.18
CA PHE A 70 -1.81 8.66 12.92
C PHE A 70 -1.98 9.53 14.17
N CYS A 71 -2.47 8.97 15.29
CA CYS A 71 -2.72 9.67 16.55
C CYS A 71 -1.81 9.26 17.70
N THR A 72 -0.56 8.91 17.42
CA THR A 72 0.46 8.74 18.45
C THR A 72 1.24 10.05 18.68
N LEU A 73 1.66 10.30 19.93
CA LEU A 73 2.35 11.53 20.36
C LEU A 73 3.62 11.88 19.55
N ASP A 74 4.19 10.90 18.83
CA ASP A 74 5.38 11.05 17.98
C ASP A 74 5.05 11.16 16.47
N GLY A 75 3.78 11.02 16.07
CA GLY A 75 3.31 10.94 14.67
C GLY A 75 3.38 12.26 13.88
N GLY A 76 3.70 13.37 14.54
CA GLY A 76 3.89 14.66 13.88
C GLY A 76 2.62 15.30 13.31
N MET A 77 1.45 14.80 13.72
CA MET A 77 0.15 15.46 13.61
C MET A 77 -0.05 16.36 14.84
N ASP A 78 -0.71 17.51 14.65
CA ASP A 78 -1.08 18.40 15.75
C ASP A 78 -1.99 17.64 16.73
N PRO A 79 -1.62 17.51 18.02
CA PRO A 79 -2.42 16.82 19.03
C PRO A 79 -3.87 17.31 19.09
N ALA A 80 -4.10 18.60 18.81
CA ALA A 80 -5.45 19.19 18.80
C ALA A 80 -6.31 18.67 17.64
N LEU A 81 -5.72 18.40 16.47
CA LEU A 81 -6.44 17.88 15.31
C LEU A 81 -6.79 16.40 15.48
N CYS A 82 -5.89 15.61 16.06
CA CYS A 82 -6.19 14.21 16.41
C CYS A 82 -7.28 14.12 17.48
N GLN A 83 -7.24 15.00 18.48
CA GLN A 83 -8.26 15.05 19.52
C GLN A 83 -9.63 15.45 18.94
N ALA A 84 -9.68 16.44 18.05
CA ALA A 84 -10.91 16.83 17.37
C ALA A 84 -11.50 15.71 16.48
N LEU A 85 -10.65 14.94 15.78
CA LEU A 85 -11.10 13.81 14.95
C LEU A 85 -11.60 12.63 15.80
N GLN A 86 -10.91 12.31 16.91
CA GLN A 86 -11.38 11.29 17.85
C GLN A 86 -12.66 11.69 18.58
N ASP A 87 -12.83 12.98 18.90
CA ASP A 87 -14.03 13.48 19.56
C ASP A 87 -15.23 13.54 18.59
N MET A 88 -14.99 13.72 17.29
CA MET A 88 -16.03 13.57 16.26
C MET A 88 -16.47 12.11 16.07
N ASP A 89 -15.57 11.16 16.21
CA ASP A 89 -15.89 9.73 16.12
C ASP A 89 -16.63 9.24 17.39
N ARG A 90 -16.24 9.77 18.57
CA ARG A 90 -16.98 9.59 19.83
C ARG A 90 -18.33 10.31 19.86
N ALA A 91 -18.51 11.39 19.10
CA ALA A 91 -19.79 12.11 18.99
C ALA A 91 -20.90 11.29 18.29
N GLY A 92 -20.60 10.07 17.84
CA GLY A 92 -21.60 9.04 17.53
C GLY A 92 -22.36 8.50 18.75
N ASP A 93 -21.87 8.72 19.98
CA ASP A 93 -22.56 8.37 21.23
C ASP A 93 -23.34 9.59 21.80
N PRO A 94 -24.68 9.55 21.86
CA PRO A 94 -25.50 10.70 22.27
C PRO A 94 -25.37 11.10 23.75
N THR A 95 -24.69 10.30 24.58
CA THR A 95 -24.79 10.38 26.05
C THR A 95 -23.82 11.34 26.75
N GLU A 96 -22.79 11.86 26.08
CA GLU A 96 -21.80 12.76 26.71
C GLU A 96 -21.74 14.17 26.11
N ARG A 97 -22.90 14.74 25.76
CA ARG A 97 -23.00 16.20 25.52
C ARG A 97 -23.00 16.95 26.85
N GLY A 98 -21.85 17.03 27.51
CA GLY A 98 -21.71 17.70 28.79
C GLY A 98 -20.29 18.14 29.10
N ALA A 99 -20.06 19.45 28.98
CA ALA A 99 -18.99 20.22 29.60
C ALA A 99 -17.55 20.07 29.06
N GLY A 100 -17.13 21.13 28.34
CA GLY A 100 -15.75 21.61 28.43
C GLY A 100 -14.93 21.51 27.15
N PHE A 101 -15.11 22.46 26.23
CA PHE A 101 -14.02 22.84 25.33
C PHE A 101 -14.08 24.34 25.04
N THR A 102 -13.25 25.08 25.78
CA THR A 102 -13.03 26.52 25.60
C THR A 102 -11.58 26.71 25.15
N GLN A 103 -11.27 26.31 23.92
CA GLN A 103 -10.16 26.93 23.19
C GLN A 103 -10.35 26.71 21.70
N THR A 104 -11.02 27.67 21.07
CA THR A 104 -10.90 27.91 19.64
C THR A 104 -9.49 28.42 19.39
N GLU A 105 -8.50 27.53 19.26
CA GLU A 105 -7.39 27.84 18.38
C GLU A 105 -8.00 27.94 16.98
N THR A 106 -8.15 29.17 16.52
CA THR A 106 -8.54 29.49 15.16
C THR A 106 -7.51 28.85 14.23
N ILE A 107 -7.86 27.69 13.66
CA ILE A 107 -7.14 27.10 12.54
C ILE A 107 -7.07 28.20 11.47
N ASP A 108 -5.85 28.66 11.21
CA ASP A 108 -5.58 29.73 10.24
C ASP A 108 -6.08 29.29 8.86
N PHE A 109 -7.16 29.93 8.40
CA PHE A 109 -7.83 29.63 7.12
C PHE A 109 -7.04 30.15 5.90
N ASP A 110 -5.93 30.86 6.10
CA ASP A 110 -5.11 31.46 5.04
C ASP A 110 -3.73 30.78 4.87
N ARG A 111 -3.60 29.46 5.13
CA ARG A 111 -2.33 28.77 4.82
C ARG A 111 -2.02 28.87 3.32
N PRO A 112 -0.86 29.41 2.91
CA PRO A 112 -0.50 29.49 1.51
C PRO A 112 -0.40 28.08 0.89
N ALA A 113 -0.75 27.95 -0.39
CA ALA A 113 -0.77 26.68 -1.10
C ALA A 113 0.54 25.87 -1.00
N LEU A 114 1.69 26.57 -0.90
CA LEU A 114 3.00 25.96 -0.73
C LEU A 114 3.19 25.32 0.66
N GLU A 115 2.65 25.92 1.71
CA GLU A 115 2.69 25.34 3.05
C GLU A 115 1.78 24.12 3.14
N THR A 116 0.58 24.18 2.55
CA THR A 116 -0.30 23.01 2.40
C THR A 116 0.42 21.88 1.64
N LEU A 117 1.07 22.22 0.53
CA LEU A 117 1.81 21.25 -0.27
C LEU A 117 2.90 20.56 0.58
N GLY A 118 3.73 21.33 1.29
CA GLY A 118 4.79 20.80 2.14
C GLY A 118 4.28 19.92 3.28
N LEU A 119 3.19 20.33 3.94
CA LEU A 119 2.53 19.54 4.97
C LEU A 119 2.06 18.18 4.43
N TYR A 120 1.37 18.20 3.28
CA TYR A 120 0.85 16.98 2.69
C TYR A 120 1.93 16.09 2.09
N ILE A 121 3.07 16.64 1.65
CA ILE A 121 4.26 15.82 1.32
C ILE A 121 4.71 15.02 2.53
N LYS A 122 4.81 15.64 3.70
CA LYS A 122 5.19 14.94 4.95
C LYS A 122 4.18 13.84 5.28
N ILE A 123 2.88 14.16 5.23
CA ILE A 123 1.80 13.18 5.47
C ILE A 123 1.89 12.02 4.47
N GLY A 124 2.12 12.31 3.18
CA GLY A 124 2.27 11.28 2.15
C GLY A 124 3.49 10.38 2.36
N VAL A 125 4.62 10.93 2.84
CA VAL A 125 5.78 10.10 3.21
C VAL A 125 5.44 9.21 4.41
N GLN A 126 4.81 9.77 5.45
CA GLN A 126 4.42 9.04 6.66
C GLN A 126 3.39 7.94 6.37
N HIS A 127 2.51 8.17 5.40
CA HIS A 127 1.56 7.18 4.89
C HIS A 127 2.25 5.95 4.30
N ILE A 128 3.49 6.06 3.81
CA ILE A 128 4.27 4.91 3.32
C ILE A 128 5.22 4.39 4.41
N LEU A 129 5.99 5.27 5.04
CA LEU A 129 6.99 4.94 6.06
C LEU A 129 6.72 5.74 7.33
N PRO A 130 6.41 5.10 8.48
CA PRO A 130 6.33 3.67 8.73
C PRO A 130 4.95 3.02 8.51
N GLY A 131 3.86 3.80 8.39
CA GLY A 131 2.49 3.25 8.55
C GLY A 131 1.89 2.51 7.34
N GLY A 132 2.51 2.62 6.16
CA GLY A 132 1.99 2.04 4.92
C GLY A 132 2.46 0.62 4.64
N LEU A 133 2.24 -0.31 5.57
CA LEU A 133 2.76 -1.68 5.41
C LEU A 133 2.23 -2.38 4.14
N ASP A 134 0.99 -2.11 3.75
CA ASP A 134 0.41 -2.57 2.50
C ASP A 134 1.18 -2.07 1.26
N HIS A 135 1.55 -0.79 1.24
CA HIS A 135 2.36 -0.17 0.20
C HIS A 135 3.78 -0.71 0.21
N ILE A 136 4.41 -0.85 1.39
CA ILE A 136 5.76 -1.39 1.53
C ILE A 136 5.81 -2.82 0.96
N LEU A 137 4.89 -3.69 1.38
CA LEU A 137 4.84 -5.07 0.90
C LEU A 137 4.57 -5.14 -0.62
N PHE A 138 3.67 -4.31 -1.13
CA PHE A 138 3.38 -4.22 -2.56
C PHE A 138 4.60 -3.77 -3.38
N VAL A 139 5.26 -2.68 -2.96
CA VAL A 139 6.46 -2.14 -3.61
C VAL A 139 7.61 -3.14 -3.56
N LEU A 140 7.82 -3.81 -2.43
CA LEU A 140 8.82 -4.88 -2.31
C LEU A 140 8.50 -6.05 -3.24
N ALA A 141 7.23 -6.44 -3.38
CA ALA A 141 6.82 -7.46 -4.34
C ALA A 141 7.15 -7.03 -5.79
N ILE A 142 6.88 -5.78 -6.18
CA ILE A 142 7.26 -5.28 -7.52
C ILE A 142 8.77 -5.23 -7.70
N PHE A 143 9.51 -4.79 -6.68
CA PHE A 143 10.97 -4.76 -6.66
C PHE A 143 11.56 -6.15 -6.94
N PHE A 144 11.05 -7.18 -6.27
CA PHE A 144 11.48 -8.57 -6.49
C PHE A 144 11.11 -9.12 -7.87
N SER A 145 10.09 -8.57 -8.52
CA SER A 145 9.71 -8.95 -9.89
C SER A 145 10.65 -8.38 -10.95
N THR A 146 11.24 -7.21 -10.72
CA THR A 146 11.81 -6.38 -11.79
C THR A 146 13.29 -6.08 -11.55
N ARG A 147 14.17 -6.69 -12.35
CA ARG A 147 15.64 -6.52 -12.21
C ARG A 147 16.20 -5.20 -12.78
N ARG A 148 15.42 -4.51 -13.62
CA ARG A 148 15.84 -3.28 -14.30
C ARG A 148 15.18 -2.09 -13.63
N TRP A 149 15.92 -1.01 -13.42
CA TRP A 149 15.40 0.18 -12.76
C TRP A 149 14.29 0.86 -13.57
N ARG A 150 14.39 0.93 -14.91
CA ARG A 150 13.37 1.59 -15.76
C ARG A 150 11.97 0.97 -15.62
N PRO A 151 11.76 -0.34 -15.82
CA PRO A 151 10.42 -0.91 -15.67
C PRO A 151 9.92 -0.90 -14.21
N LEU A 152 10.82 -0.84 -13.22
CA LEU A 152 10.44 -0.69 -11.82
C LEU A 152 9.84 0.70 -11.58
N LEU A 153 10.54 1.76 -12.00
CA LEU A 153 10.04 3.13 -11.89
C LEU A 153 8.72 3.32 -12.64
N ILE A 154 8.60 2.78 -13.85
CA ILE A 154 7.35 2.85 -14.62
C ILE A 154 6.18 2.22 -13.85
N GLN A 155 6.39 1.09 -13.17
CA GLN A 155 5.33 0.43 -12.40
C GLN A 155 4.94 1.23 -11.17
N VAL A 156 5.92 1.73 -10.41
CA VAL A 156 5.65 2.54 -9.21
C VAL A 156 4.93 3.83 -9.59
N SER A 157 5.43 4.57 -10.57
CA SER A 157 4.76 5.80 -10.99
C SER A 157 3.38 5.52 -11.61
N ALA A 158 3.20 4.41 -12.34
CA ALA A 158 1.87 4.02 -12.83
C ALA A 158 0.89 3.71 -11.69
N PHE A 159 1.35 3.06 -10.61
CA PHE A 159 0.57 2.85 -9.40
C PHE A 159 0.19 4.19 -8.77
N THR A 160 1.14 5.10 -8.57
CA THR A 160 0.90 6.40 -7.93
C THR A 160 -0.05 7.27 -8.74
N ILE A 161 0.07 7.28 -10.07
CA ILE A 161 -0.86 7.99 -10.95
C ILE A 161 -2.28 7.43 -10.79
N ALA A 162 -2.44 6.10 -10.85
CA ALA A 162 -3.73 5.47 -10.66
C ALA A 162 -4.32 5.76 -9.28
N HIS A 163 -3.49 5.62 -8.24
CA HIS A 163 -3.82 5.93 -6.85
C HIS A 163 -4.33 7.37 -6.71
N THR A 164 -3.59 8.33 -7.26
CA THR A 164 -3.94 9.77 -7.27
C THR A 164 -5.32 9.99 -7.89
N ILE A 165 -5.61 9.34 -9.02
CA ILE A 165 -6.87 9.47 -9.73
C ILE A 165 -8.04 9.00 -8.84
N THR A 166 -7.94 7.82 -8.23
CA THR A 166 -9.01 7.29 -7.39
C THR A 166 -9.15 7.98 -6.05
N LEU A 167 -8.04 8.33 -5.41
CA LEU A 167 -8.05 9.14 -4.19
C LEU A 167 -8.73 10.48 -4.45
N GLY A 168 -8.35 11.18 -5.52
CA GLY A 168 -8.97 12.45 -5.90
C GLY A 168 -10.46 12.31 -6.20
N MET A 169 -10.88 11.25 -6.89
CA MET A 169 -12.31 11.02 -7.16
C MET A 169 -13.13 10.77 -5.89
N VAL A 170 -12.62 9.93 -4.98
CA VAL A 170 -13.34 9.63 -3.73
C VAL A 170 -13.31 10.83 -2.78
N ALA A 171 -12.18 11.52 -2.66
CA ALA A 171 -12.05 12.74 -1.85
C ALA A 171 -12.92 13.90 -2.39
N ALA A 172 -13.13 13.98 -3.71
CA ALA A 172 -14.07 14.92 -4.32
C ALA A 172 -15.55 14.48 -4.20
N GLY A 173 -15.83 13.36 -3.51
CA GLY A 173 -17.19 12.84 -3.29
C GLY A 173 -17.85 12.22 -4.53
N VAL A 174 -17.10 11.87 -5.58
CA VAL A 174 -17.66 11.28 -6.81
C VAL A 174 -18.26 9.90 -6.51
N PHE A 175 -17.60 9.12 -5.66
CA PHE A 175 -18.10 7.85 -5.12
C PHE A 175 -17.38 7.51 -3.82
N ALA A 176 -18.01 6.71 -2.95
CA ALA A 176 -17.43 6.24 -1.69
C ALA A 176 -17.71 4.72 -1.55
N PRO A 177 -16.78 3.85 -1.95
CA PRO A 177 -16.93 2.41 -1.80
C PRO A 177 -16.71 2.02 -0.33
N PRO A 178 -17.41 1.00 0.19
CA PRO A 178 -17.25 0.58 1.57
C PRO A 178 -15.87 -0.05 1.81
N ALA A 179 -15.25 0.30 2.94
CA ALA A 179 -13.95 -0.21 3.36
C ALA A 179 -13.90 -1.76 3.40
N SER A 180 -15.00 -2.39 3.85
CA SER A 180 -15.18 -3.84 3.88
C SER A 180 -15.05 -4.54 2.52
N ILE A 181 -15.12 -3.81 1.40
CA ILE A 181 -14.84 -4.34 0.07
C ILE A 181 -13.43 -3.94 -0.39
N VAL A 182 -13.03 -2.70 -0.13
CA VAL A 182 -11.77 -2.14 -0.64
C VAL A 182 -10.57 -2.77 0.05
N GLU A 183 -10.59 -2.88 1.38
CA GLU A 183 -9.45 -3.35 2.15
C GLU A 183 -9.08 -4.82 1.88
N PRO A 184 -10.03 -5.77 1.76
CA PRO A 184 -9.69 -7.11 1.28
C PRO A 184 -9.12 -7.12 -0.13
N LEU A 185 -9.62 -6.26 -1.02
CA LEU A 185 -9.12 -6.18 -2.39
C LEU A 185 -7.68 -5.66 -2.41
N ILE A 186 -7.35 -4.66 -1.59
CA ILE A 186 -5.98 -4.18 -1.41
C ILE A 186 -5.07 -5.34 -0.98
N ALA A 187 -5.44 -6.07 0.08
CA ALA A 187 -4.66 -7.21 0.56
C ALA A 187 -4.50 -8.32 -0.51
N ALA A 188 -5.57 -8.58 -1.27
CA ALA A 188 -5.55 -9.57 -2.35
C ALA A 188 -4.60 -9.20 -3.48
N THR A 189 -4.42 -7.90 -3.76
CA THR A 189 -3.48 -7.44 -4.80
C THR A 189 -2.01 -7.70 -4.39
N ILE A 190 -1.69 -7.57 -3.10
CA ILE A 190 -0.36 -7.91 -2.54
C ILE A 190 -0.09 -9.40 -2.73
N ALA A 191 -1.04 -10.24 -2.32
CA ALA A 191 -0.95 -11.69 -2.49
C ALA A 191 -0.78 -12.07 -3.97
N PHE A 192 -1.54 -11.42 -4.85
CA PHE A 192 -1.49 -11.64 -6.29
C PHE A 192 -0.09 -11.38 -6.85
N VAL A 193 0.50 -10.21 -6.60
CA VAL A 193 1.83 -9.87 -7.16
C VAL A 193 2.90 -10.82 -6.63
N ALA A 194 2.82 -11.17 -5.34
CA ALA A 194 3.75 -12.09 -4.70
C ALA A 194 3.67 -13.51 -5.30
N VAL A 195 2.46 -14.05 -5.48
CA VAL A 195 2.24 -15.35 -6.14
C VAL A 195 2.68 -15.31 -7.60
N GLU A 196 2.38 -14.23 -8.32
CA GLU A 196 2.80 -14.06 -9.72
C GLU A 196 4.32 -14.15 -9.85
N ASN A 197 5.08 -13.58 -8.92
CA ASN A 197 6.54 -13.65 -8.90
C ASN A 197 7.11 -15.04 -8.61
N LEU A 198 6.37 -15.86 -7.85
CA LEU A 198 6.74 -17.26 -7.59
C LEU A 198 6.50 -18.13 -8.83
N LEU A 199 5.37 -17.91 -9.52
CA LEU A 199 4.95 -18.73 -10.66
C LEU A 199 5.66 -18.34 -11.97
N PHE A 200 5.89 -17.06 -12.22
CA PHE A 200 6.42 -16.55 -13.49
C PHE A 200 7.86 -16.02 -13.33
N LYS A 201 8.70 -16.27 -14.35
CA LYS A 201 10.12 -15.87 -14.34
C LYS A 201 10.35 -14.45 -14.85
N ASP A 202 9.56 -14.04 -15.84
CA ASP A 202 9.77 -12.81 -16.59
C ASP A 202 8.54 -11.91 -16.49
N MET A 203 8.77 -10.60 -16.57
CA MET A 203 7.70 -9.61 -16.62
C MET A 203 6.84 -9.82 -17.85
N THR A 204 5.54 -10.04 -17.63
CA THR A 204 4.53 -9.99 -18.67
C THR A 204 4.35 -8.55 -19.16
N ARG A 205 4.20 -8.33 -20.47
CA ARG A 205 4.03 -6.98 -21.06
C ARG A 205 2.83 -6.22 -20.51
N TRP A 206 1.85 -6.94 -19.97
CA TRP A 206 0.62 -6.39 -19.38
C TRP A 206 0.77 -5.96 -17.92
N ARG A 207 1.91 -6.23 -17.28
CA ARG A 207 2.10 -5.98 -15.84
C ARG A 207 1.92 -4.51 -15.44
N PRO A 208 2.43 -3.51 -16.19
CA PRO A 208 2.14 -2.10 -15.86
C PRO A 208 0.64 -1.78 -15.83
N ALA A 209 -0.16 -2.40 -16.71
CA ALA A 209 -1.61 -2.22 -16.71
C ALA A 209 -2.28 -2.87 -15.48
N VAL A 210 -1.77 -4.03 -15.04
CA VAL A 210 -2.22 -4.69 -13.81
C VAL A 210 -1.88 -3.84 -12.57
N VAL A 211 -0.64 -3.35 -12.49
CA VAL A 211 -0.20 -2.47 -11.39
C VAL A 211 -0.97 -1.16 -11.37
N PHE A 212 -1.27 -0.59 -12.52
CA PHE A 212 -2.16 0.57 -12.64
C PHE A 212 -3.56 0.25 -12.09
N ALA A 213 -4.15 -0.89 -12.45
CA ALA A 213 -5.45 -1.31 -11.91
C ALA A 213 -5.41 -1.52 -10.39
N PHE A 214 -4.30 -2.01 -9.83
CA PHE A 214 -4.11 -2.13 -8.39
C PHE A 214 -4.00 -0.77 -7.71
N GLY A 215 -3.30 0.19 -8.32
CA GLY A 215 -3.25 1.57 -7.83
C GLY A 215 -4.64 2.21 -7.74
N LEU A 216 -5.53 1.94 -8.72
CA LEU A 216 -6.92 2.39 -8.64
C LEU A 216 -7.66 1.80 -7.44
N ILE A 217 -7.41 0.53 -7.10
CA ILE A 217 -8.02 -0.11 -5.94
C ILE A 217 -7.48 0.49 -4.65
N HIS A 218 -6.17 0.65 -4.58
CA HIS A 218 -5.45 1.13 -3.41
C HIS A 218 -5.84 2.57 -3.04
N GLY A 219 -5.98 3.45 -4.04
CA GLY A 219 -6.38 4.84 -3.80
C GLY A 219 -7.80 5.03 -3.26
N MET A 220 -8.63 3.98 -3.26
CA MET A 220 -9.94 4.02 -2.60
C MET A 220 -9.86 3.81 -1.08
N GLY A 221 -8.83 3.12 -0.58
CA GLY A 221 -8.73 2.74 0.83
C GLY A 221 -8.50 3.91 1.78
N PHE A 222 -7.78 4.93 1.31
CA PHE A 222 -7.39 6.09 2.13
C PHE A 222 -8.35 7.29 2.02
N ALA A 223 -9.36 7.20 1.17
CA ALA A 223 -10.11 8.39 0.79
C ALA A 223 -11.19 8.81 1.79
N GLY A 224 -11.64 7.91 2.66
CA GLY A 224 -12.47 8.26 3.83
C GLY A 224 -11.73 9.18 4.79
N PHE A 225 -10.46 8.87 5.06
CA PHE A 225 -9.56 9.72 5.84
C PHE A 225 -9.26 11.04 5.14
N PHE A 226 -9.00 11.03 3.83
CA PHE A 226 -8.71 12.27 3.09
C PHE A 226 -9.91 13.25 3.07
N GLY A 227 -11.13 12.72 3.05
CA GLY A 227 -12.36 13.51 3.15
C GLY A 227 -12.61 14.08 4.56
N SER A 228 -12.22 13.36 5.61
CA SER A 228 -12.37 13.80 7.01
C SER A 228 -11.34 14.83 7.46
N LEU A 229 -10.25 15.04 6.70
CA LEU A 229 -9.23 16.07 6.97
C LEU A 229 -9.76 17.51 6.91
N GLY A 230 -11.02 17.74 6.51
CA GLY A 230 -11.67 19.04 6.66
C GLY A 230 -10.96 20.18 5.93
N LEU A 231 -10.33 19.88 4.79
CA LEU A 231 -9.51 20.83 4.03
C LEU A 231 -10.26 22.14 3.75
N PRO A 232 -9.69 23.31 4.09
CA PRO A 232 -10.26 24.60 3.73
C PRO A 232 -10.54 24.68 2.22
N GLN A 233 -11.65 25.33 1.85
CA GLN A 233 -12.02 25.51 0.45
C GLN A 233 -10.86 26.19 -0.31
N GLY A 234 -10.38 25.56 -1.39
CA GLY A 234 -9.26 26.06 -2.20
C GLY A 234 -7.93 25.33 -2.00
N GLN A 235 -7.78 24.50 -0.96
CA GLN A 235 -6.53 23.79 -0.66
C GLN A 235 -6.48 22.34 -1.17
N PHE A 236 -7.59 21.84 -1.71
CA PHE A 236 -7.76 20.46 -2.16
C PHE A 236 -6.65 19.98 -3.11
N TRP A 237 -6.34 20.77 -4.14
CA TRP A 237 -5.35 20.37 -5.15
C TRP A 237 -3.92 20.37 -4.58
N SER A 238 -3.58 21.37 -3.76
CA SER A 238 -2.28 21.43 -3.08
C SER A 238 -2.08 20.23 -2.15
N ALA A 239 -3.12 19.88 -1.39
CA ALA A 239 -3.11 18.71 -0.52
C ALA A 239 -2.99 17.41 -1.32
N LEU A 240 -3.79 17.23 -2.37
CA LEU A 240 -3.79 16.03 -3.21
C LEU A 240 -2.44 15.82 -3.89
N PHE A 241 -1.87 16.87 -4.49
CA PHE A 241 -0.55 16.78 -5.13
C PHE A 241 0.56 16.58 -4.11
N GLY A 242 0.54 17.31 -3.00
CA GLY A 242 1.53 17.18 -1.93
C GLY A 242 1.56 15.75 -1.40
N PHE A 243 0.39 15.19 -1.10
CA PHE A 243 0.24 13.82 -0.62
C PHE A 243 0.85 12.81 -1.58
N ASN A 244 0.49 12.86 -2.87
CA ASN A 244 0.96 11.87 -3.82
C ASN A 244 2.46 12.05 -4.18
N ILE A 245 3.00 13.26 -4.09
CA ILE A 245 4.46 13.49 -4.13
C ILE A 245 5.12 12.81 -2.93
N GLY A 246 4.58 12.97 -1.73
CA GLY A 246 5.05 12.29 -0.53
C GLY A 246 5.00 10.76 -0.66
N VAL A 247 3.92 10.22 -1.22
CA VAL A 247 3.77 8.78 -1.51
C VAL A 247 4.87 8.30 -2.45
N GLU A 248 5.08 8.96 -3.60
CA GLU A 248 6.13 8.58 -4.55
C GLU A 248 7.51 8.61 -3.87
N ILE A 249 7.80 9.64 -3.05
CA ILE A 249 9.05 9.73 -2.28
C ILE A 249 9.19 8.55 -1.32
N GLY A 250 8.13 8.20 -0.58
CA GLY A 250 8.12 7.07 0.34
C GLY A 250 8.39 5.73 -0.38
N GLN A 251 7.70 5.48 -1.49
CA GLN A 251 7.87 4.26 -2.28
C GLN A 251 9.28 4.15 -2.89
N LEU A 252 9.81 5.26 -3.43
CA LEU A 252 11.18 5.31 -3.95
C LEU A 252 12.21 5.10 -2.83
N SER A 253 11.95 5.59 -1.62
CA SER A 253 12.81 5.37 -0.45
C SER A 253 12.85 3.90 -0.04
N VAL A 254 11.70 3.20 -0.05
CA VAL A 254 11.63 1.75 0.17
C VAL A 254 12.46 0.99 -0.88
N ILE A 255 12.31 1.36 -2.16
CA ILE A 255 13.10 0.76 -3.25
C ILE A 255 14.59 1.00 -3.07
N ALA A 256 14.98 2.23 -2.73
CA ALA A 256 16.37 2.60 -2.54
C ALA A 256 16.99 1.82 -1.38
N LEU A 257 16.28 1.70 -0.26
CA LEU A 257 16.72 0.93 0.90
C LEU A 257 16.84 -0.57 0.56
N ALA A 258 15.84 -1.16 -0.09
CA ALA A 258 15.88 -2.56 -0.52
C ALA A 258 17.05 -2.82 -1.50
N ALA A 259 17.29 -1.90 -2.44
CA ALA A 259 18.41 -1.97 -3.36
C ALA A 259 19.76 -1.89 -2.62
N LEU A 260 19.92 -0.94 -1.70
CA LEU A 260 21.14 -0.75 -0.91
C LEU A 260 21.48 -2.01 -0.10
N LEU A 261 20.49 -2.58 0.59
CA LEU A 261 20.67 -3.76 1.44
C LEU A 261 20.98 -5.03 0.63
N LEU A 262 20.36 -5.19 -0.54
CA LEU A 262 20.48 -6.42 -1.35
C LEU A 262 21.54 -6.35 -2.44
N TRP A 263 22.09 -5.17 -2.74
CA TRP A 263 23.11 -5.00 -3.77
C TRP A 263 24.41 -5.77 -3.50
N PRO A 264 24.98 -5.75 -2.27
CA PRO A 264 26.18 -6.55 -1.96
C PRO A 264 25.90 -8.05 -2.11
N VAL A 265 24.75 -8.51 -1.62
CA VAL A 265 24.33 -9.92 -1.73
C VAL A 265 24.28 -10.33 -3.20
N ARG A 266 23.62 -9.52 -4.03
CA ARG A 266 23.47 -9.79 -5.46
C ARG A 266 24.81 -9.85 -6.20
N ARG A 267 25.84 -9.15 -5.71
CA ARG A 267 27.21 -9.21 -6.26
C ARG A 267 27.97 -10.46 -5.82
N LEU A 268 27.65 -11.02 -4.66
CA LEU A 268 28.38 -12.14 -4.05
C LEU A 268 27.85 -13.52 -4.45
N ILE A 269 26.57 -13.64 -4.81
CA ILE A 269 25.95 -14.94 -5.13
C ILE A 269 25.47 -15.01 -6.59
N SER A 270 25.38 -16.22 -7.13
CA SER A 270 24.88 -16.44 -8.50
C SER A 270 23.41 -16.01 -8.62
N GLU A 271 23.00 -15.58 -9.82
CA GLU A 271 21.61 -15.19 -10.09
C GLU A 271 20.59 -16.30 -9.77
N GLY A 272 20.99 -17.56 -9.94
CA GLY A 272 20.19 -18.72 -9.54
C GLY A 272 20.02 -18.81 -8.02
N ALA A 273 21.11 -18.66 -7.26
CA ALA A 273 21.08 -18.66 -5.80
C ALA A 273 20.30 -17.46 -5.25
N TYR A 274 20.49 -16.25 -5.79
CA TYR A 274 19.74 -15.05 -5.39
C TYR A 274 18.24 -15.27 -5.54
N ARG A 275 17.80 -15.89 -6.63
CA ARG A 275 16.38 -16.17 -6.83
C ARG A 275 15.81 -17.15 -5.79
N HIS A 276 16.50 -18.25 -5.51
CA HIS A 276 15.98 -19.29 -4.60
C HIS A 276 16.13 -18.93 -3.11
N VAL A 277 17.15 -18.14 -2.76
CA VAL A 277 17.45 -17.80 -1.36
C VAL A 277 16.79 -16.50 -0.93
N ILE A 278 16.65 -15.53 -1.85
CA ILE A 278 16.13 -14.19 -1.53
C ILE A 278 14.73 -14.00 -2.09
N ILE A 279 14.61 -14.02 -3.42
CA ILE A 279 13.34 -13.66 -4.09
C ILE A 279 12.21 -14.59 -3.67
N TRP A 280 12.42 -15.90 -3.72
CA TRP A 280 11.38 -16.89 -3.44
C TRP A 280 10.87 -16.84 -2.00
N PRO A 281 11.73 -16.90 -0.96
CA PRO A 281 11.25 -16.77 0.41
C PRO A 281 10.59 -15.41 0.69
N SER A 282 11.13 -14.29 0.19
CA SER A 282 10.50 -12.98 0.35
C SER A 282 9.11 -12.92 -0.27
N CYS A 283 8.95 -13.40 -1.51
CA CYS A 283 7.64 -13.43 -2.17
C CYS A 283 6.68 -14.41 -1.48
N ALA A 284 7.17 -15.54 -0.96
CA ALA A 284 6.33 -16.47 -0.20
C ALA A 284 5.80 -15.82 1.09
N VAL A 285 6.63 -15.09 1.83
CA VAL A 285 6.20 -14.38 3.04
C VAL A 285 5.24 -13.23 2.71
N ILE A 286 5.59 -12.38 1.74
CA ILE A 286 4.68 -11.29 1.31
C ILE A 286 3.33 -11.86 0.86
N GLY A 287 3.35 -12.96 0.10
CA GLY A 287 2.14 -13.63 -0.37
C GLY A 287 1.31 -14.22 0.76
N ALA A 288 1.95 -14.84 1.76
CA ALA A 288 1.28 -15.38 2.94
C ALA A 288 0.64 -14.26 3.78
N ILE A 289 1.33 -13.14 4.00
CA ILE A 289 0.78 -11.98 4.72
C ILE A 289 -0.41 -11.41 3.95
N GLY A 290 -0.27 -11.16 2.65
CA GLY A 290 -1.38 -10.65 1.83
C GLY A 290 -2.59 -11.60 1.82
N ALA A 291 -2.37 -12.91 1.76
CA ALA A 291 -3.45 -13.89 1.81
C ALA A 291 -4.12 -13.95 3.20
N PHE A 292 -3.33 -13.87 4.27
CA PHE A 292 -3.84 -13.80 5.64
C PHE A 292 -4.70 -12.55 5.84
N TRP A 293 -4.21 -11.36 5.50
CA TRP A 293 -4.98 -10.11 5.59
C TRP A 293 -6.22 -10.12 4.71
N THR A 294 -6.17 -10.75 3.54
CA THR A 294 -7.36 -10.92 2.69
C THR A 294 -8.41 -11.76 3.43
N PHE A 295 -8.00 -12.86 4.05
CA PHE A 295 -8.91 -13.72 4.82
C PHE A 295 -9.47 -12.98 6.04
N GLU A 296 -8.59 -12.36 6.83
CA GLU A 296 -8.94 -11.57 8.00
C GLU A 296 -9.98 -10.50 7.67
N ARG A 297 -9.74 -9.67 6.65
CA ARG A 297 -10.64 -8.58 6.27
C ARG A 297 -11.96 -9.04 5.63
N ILE A 298 -12.07 -10.30 5.19
CA ILE A 298 -13.33 -10.87 4.65
C ILE A 298 -14.16 -11.51 5.75
N PHE A 299 -13.52 -12.17 6.71
CA PHE A 299 -14.20 -13.08 7.65
C PHE A 299 -14.16 -12.61 9.11
N LEU A 300 -13.21 -11.74 9.46
CA LEU A 300 -12.97 -11.27 10.82
C LEU A 300 -13.12 -9.74 10.97
N GLY A 301 -13.12 -9.00 9.85
CA GLY A 301 -13.31 -7.54 9.77
C GLY A 301 -14.69 -7.12 9.29
#